data_AF-A0A5C4L505-F1
#
_entry.id   AF-A0A5C4L505-F1
#
_cell.length_a   1.000
_cell.length_b   1.000
_cell.length_c   1.000
_cell.angle_alpha   90.00
_cell.angle_beta   90.00
_cell.angle_gamma   90.00
#
_symmetry.space_group_name_H-M   'P 1'
#
loop_
_entity.id
_entity.type
_entity.pdbx_description
1 polymer ?
#
loop_
_entity_poly.entity_id
_entity_poly.type
_entity_poly.pdbx_seq_one_letter_code
_entity_poly.pdbx_strand_id
1 'polypeptide(L)'
;MDRTSASPQRHNAAQRSAHIREVVLAKGVELRQRYPILQHQDALGAGILAFALAGMIGSATLYITGHMAWWVCLLLNAFFASLTHELEHDLIHSMYFRKQRVPHNLMMGLVWLARPSTINPWIRRHLHLNHHKVSGTETDMEERAITNGEPWGFARLLMVGDNVMSAFIRMLRAKTWAHKFNIIKRTLKVYAPLALVHWGAWYVFLGFHAANGIAYLMGSPIEWSATTLSVMQVIDIAAVVIIGPNVLRTFCLHFISSNMHYYGDIEAGNVLQQCQVLNPWWLWPLQAFCFNFGSSHGIHHFVVKEPFYIRQLTVPVAHKVMREMGVRFNDFGTFGRANRFVRRDEVVAEEARTAQA
;
A
#
# COMPACT_ATOMS: atom_id res chain seq x y z
N MET A 1 -16.07 -56.62 4.99
CA MET A 1 -15.26 -55.42 5.32
C MET A 1 -14.54 -55.05 4.05
N ASP A 2 -14.90 -53.95 3.42
CA ASP A 2 -13.93 -53.23 2.58
C ASP A 2 -14.30 -51.75 2.58
N ARG A 3 -13.37 -50.97 3.13
CA ARG A 3 -13.49 -49.54 3.37
C ARG A 3 -13.41 -48.84 2.02
N THR A 4 -14.50 -48.23 1.59
CA THR A 4 -14.47 -47.22 0.55
C THR A 4 -13.58 -46.07 1.02
N SER A 5 -12.41 -45.96 0.41
CA SER A 5 -11.50 -44.84 0.54
C SER A 5 -12.25 -43.55 0.19
N ALA A 6 -12.60 -42.75 1.18
CA ALA A 6 -13.12 -41.42 0.98
C ALA A 6 -12.06 -40.61 0.21
N SER A 7 -12.36 -40.28 -1.05
CA SER A 7 -11.61 -39.26 -1.79
C SER A 7 -11.50 -38.01 -0.90
N PRO A 8 -10.34 -37.35 -0.81
CA PRO A 8 -10.27 -36.05 -0.16
C PRO A 8 -11.29 -35.15 -0.84
N GLN A 9 -12.24 -34.62 -0.07
CA GLN A 9 -13.23 -33.68 -0.59
C GLN A 9 -12.45 -32.54 -1.25
N ARG A 10 -12.60 -32.36 -2.57
CA ARG A 10 -12.08 -31.18 -3.26
C ARG A 10 -12.90 -29.99 -2.75
N HIS A 11 -12.38 -29.29 -1.74
CA HIS A 11 -13.02 -28.08 -1.24
C HIS A 11 -13.15 -27.08 -2.39
N ASN A 12 -14.34 -26.54 -2.62
CA ASN A 12 -14.52 -25.41 -3.54
C ASN A 12 -13.86 -24.14 -2.96
N ALA A 13 -13.73 -23.09 -3.78
CA ALA A 13 -13.02 -21.86 -3.37
C ALA A 13 -13.59 -21.23 -2.09
N ALA A 14 -14.91 -21.29 -1.89
CA ALA A 14 -15.58 -20.78 -0.69
C ALA A 14 -15.22 -21.60 0.56
N GLN A 15 -15.21 -22.93 0.46
CA GLN A 15 -14.83 -23.83 1.56
C GLN A 15 -13.35 -23.65 1.94
N ARG A 16 -12.46 -23.52 0.96
CA ARG A 16 -11.03 -23.23 1.18
C ARG A 16 -10.83 -21.88 1.87
N SER A 17 -11.52 -20.84 1.40
CA SER A 17 -11.50 -19.51 2.03
C SER A 17 -12.08 -19.52 3.44
N ALA A 18 -13.14 -20.29 3.70
CA ALA A 18 -13.69 -20.48 5.03
C ALA A 18 -12.70 -21.15 5.98
N HIS A 19 -11.99 -22.18 5.50
CA HIS A 19 -10.99 -22.88 6.30
C HIS A 19 -9.79 -21.98 6.65
N ILE A 20 -9.27 -21.18 5.69
CA ILE A 20 -8.23 -20.18 6.00
C ILE A 20 -8.69 -19.24 7.11
N ARG A 21 -9.91 -18.71 7.00
CA ARG A 21 -10.48 -17.78 8.00
C ARG A 21 -10.58 -18.42 9.38
N GLU A 22 -11.12 -19.63 9.45
CA GLU A 22 -11.28 -20.39 10.69
C GLU A 22 -9.93 -20.56 11.40
N VAL A 23 -8.92 -21.08 10.69
CA VAL A 23 -7.60 -21.36 11.26
C VAL A 23 -6.90 -20.09 11.73
N VAL A 24 -6.95 -19.02 10.92
CA VAL A 24 -6.28 -17.75 11.27
C VAL A 24 -6.99 -17.04 12.42
N LEU A 25 -8.33 -17.04 12.46
CA LEU A 25 -9.09 -16.46 13.57
C LEU A 25 -8.87 -17.26 14.86
N ALA A 26 -8.85 -18.59 14.80
CA ALA A 26 -8.52 -19.43 15.95
C ALA A 26 -7.15 -19.07 16.53
N LYS A 27 -6.15 -18.85 15.66
CA LYS A 27 -4.83 -18.39 16.11
C LYS A 27 -4.87 -16.99 16.72
N GLY A 28 -5.66 -16.07 16.16
CA GLY A 28 -5.88 -14.74 16.71
C GLY A 28 -6.52 -14.77 18.11
N VAL A 29 -7.43 -15.71 18.36
CA VAL A 29 -8.04 -15.94 19.68
C VAL A 29 -7.01 -16.51 20.66
N GLU A 30 -6.25 -17.54 20.24
CA GLU A 30 -5.17 -18.14 21.05
C GLU A 30 -4.14 -17.07 21.48
N LEU A 31 -3.72 -16.20 20.56
CA LEU A 31 -2.78 -15.11 20.86
C LEU A 31 -3.33 -14.15 21.93
N ARG A 32 -4.61 -13.78 21.87
CA ARG A 32 -5.25 -12.90 22.86
C ARG A 32 -5.46 -13.55 24.22
N GLN A 33 -5.62 -14.88 24.26
CA GLN A 33 -5.65 -15.64 25.52
C GLN A 33 -4.25 -15.72 26.13
N ARG A 34 -3.23 -15.96 25.31
CA ARG A 34 -1.83 -16.04 25.75
C ARG A 34 -1.24 -14.69 26.17
N TYR A 35 -1.60 -13.62 25.46
CA TYR A 35 -1.12 -12.27 25.68
C TYR A 35 -2.31 -11.31 25.88
N PRO A 36 -2.83 -11.17 27.12
CA PRO A 36 -4.01 -10.35 27.41
C PRO A 36 -3.90 -8.88 26.97
N ILE A 37 -2.68 -8.34 26.84
CA ILE A 37 -2.46 -6.99 26.30
C ILE A 37 -3.11 -6.80 24.90
N LEU A 38 -3.17 -7.86 24.10
CA LEU A 38 -3.78 -7.86 22.76
C LEU A 38 -5.30 -7.68 22.77
N GLN A 39 -5.94 -7.74 23.94
CA GLN A 39 -7.36 -7.42 24.12
C GLN A 39 -7.60 -5.90 24.18
N HIS A 40 -6.57 -5.10 24.48
CA HIS A 40 -6.65 -3.64 24.55
C HIS A 40 -6.37 -2.98 23.20
N GLN A 41 -7.12 -3.39 22.17
CA GLN A 41 -6.88 -3.01 20.78
C GLN A 41 -6.81 -1.50 20.55
N ASP A 42 -7.71 -0.71 21.16
CA ASP A 42 -7.73 0.75 21.05
C ASP A 42 -6.47 1.40 21.66
N ALA A 43 -6.04 0.91 22.83
CA ALA A 43 -4.83 1.39 23.50
C ALA A 43 -3.57 1.04 22.71
N LEU A 44 -3.50 -0.17 22.14
CA LEU A 44 -2.40 -0.58 21.25
C LEU A 44 -2.34 0.26 19.99
N GLY A 45 -3.49 0.50 19.33
CA GLY A 45 -3.56 1.36 18.15
C GLY A 45 -3.08 2.78 18.43
N ALA A 46 -3.54 3.38 19.53
CA ALA A 46 -3.10 4.70 19.97
C ALA A 46 -1.62 4.73 20.37
N GLY A 47 -1.13 3.71 21.07
CA GLY A 47 0.26 3.59 21.49
C GLY A 47 1.22 3.46 20.32
N ILE A 48 0.89 2.64 19.32
CA ILE A 48 1.67 2.52 18.07
C ILE A 48 1.69 3.85 17.32
N LEU A 49 0.56 4.56 17.25
CA LEU A 49 0.50 5.87 16.62
C LEU A 49 1.39 6.88 17.34
N ALA A 50 1.30 6.96 18.67
CA ALA A 50 2.12 7.85 19.48
C ALA A 50 3.61 7.53 19.32
N PHE A 51 3.98 6.24 19.34
CA PHE A 51 5.35 5.79 19.10
C PHE A 51 5.86 6.21 17.71
N ALA A 52 5.06 6.00 16.66
CA ALA A 52 5.46 6.38 15.31
C ALA A 52 5.62 7.89 15.15
N LEU A 53 4.69 8.69 15.68
CA LEU A 53 4.78 10.16 15.65
C LEU A 53 5.97 10.68 16.45
N ALA A 54 6.20 10.14 17.65
CA ALA A 54 7.36 10.48 18.47
C ALA A 54 8.68 10.13 17.76
N GLY A 55 8.74 8.98 17.09
CA GLY A 55 9.87 8.58 16.25
C GLY A 55 10.14 9.57 15.11
N MET A 56 9.08 9.98 14.40
CA MET A 56 9.19 10.97 13.30
C MET A 56 9.66 12.34 13.80
N ILE A 57 9.07 12.84 14.88
CA ILE A 57 9.42 14.15 15.48
C ILE A 57 10.82 14.11 16.08
N GLY A 58 11.17 13.04 16.78
CA GLY A 58 12.49 12.86 17.38
C GLY A 58 13.58 12.80 16.31
N SER A 59 13.37 12.03 15.24
CA SER A 59 14.31 11.95 14.14
C SER A 59 14.46 13.29 13.40
N ALA A 60 13.35 13.99 13.14
CA ALA A 60 13.37 15.33 12.54
C ALA A 60 14.13 16.34 13.42
N THR A 61 13.89 16.34 14.73
CA THR A 61 14.60 17.21 15.69
C THR A 61 16.09 16.93 15.68
N LEU A 62 16.50 15.66 15.71
CA LEU A 62 17.92 15.28 15.66
C LEU A 62 18.58 15.72 14.35
N TYR A 63 17.87 15.63 13.22
CA TYR A 63 18.38 16.13 11.94
C TYR A 63 18.54 17.65 11.95
N ILE A 64 17.49 18.39 12.34
CA ILE A 64 17.47 19.85 12.32
C ILE A 64 18.53 20.44 13.27
N THR A 65 18.81 19.77 14.39
CA THR A 65 19.84 20.19 15.35
C THR A 65 21.25 19.70 15.01
N GLY A 66 21.43 19.02 13.87
CA GLY A 66 22.75 18.57 13.39
C GLY A 66 23.29 17.28 14.01
N HIS A 67 22.48 16.55 14.79
CA HIS A 67 22.87 15.29 15.46
C HIS A 67 22.58 14.04 14.63
N MET A 68 21.89 14.15 13.51
CA MET A 68 21.54 13.04 12.63
C MET A 68 21.75 13.41 11.16
N ALA A 69 22.38 12.51 10.40
CA ALA A 69 22.52 12.69 8.96
C ALA A 69 21.14 12.65 8.26
N TRP A 70 20.98 13.44 7.21
CA TRP A 70 19.71 13.57 6.50
C TRP A 70 19.15 12.22 6.02
N TRP A 71 20.01 11.30 5.54
CA TRP A 71 19.58 10.02 5.01
C TRP A 71 19.07 9.10 6.12
N VAL A 72 19.67 9.15 7.32
CA VAL A 72 19.18 8.40 8.49
C VAL A 72 17.80 8.90 8.87
N CYS A 73 17.61 10.23 8.92
CA CYS A 73 16.32 10.82 9.21
C CYS A 73 15.26 10.43 8.19
N LEU A 74 15.62 10.48 6.90
CA LEU A 74 14.72 10.13 5.83
C LEU A 74 14.24 8.67 5.94
N LEU A 75 15.17 7.73 6.16
CA LEU A 75 14.84 6.31 6.25
C LEU A 75 14.04 5.99 7.53
N LEU A 76 14.38 6.59 8.67
CA LEU A 76 13.61 6.42 9.91
C LEU A 76 12.19 6.96 9.77
N ASN A 77 12.03 8.15 9.19
CA ASN A 77 10.71 8.74 9.01
C ASN A 77 9.88 7.95 7.99
N ALA A 78 10.50 7.35 6.97
CA ALA A 78 9.82 6.47 6.03
C ALA A 78 9.32 5.19 6.73
N PHE A 79 10.15 4.61 7.61
CA PHE A 79 9.78 3.46 8.42
C PHE A 79 8.63 3.78 9.37
N PHE A 80 8.68 4.87 10.14
CA PHE A 80 7.58 5.26 11.04
C PHE A 80 6.30 5.62 10.27
N ALA A 81 6.42 6.25 9.09
CA ALA A 81 5.30 6.47 8.19
C ALA A 81 4.66 5.15 7.71
N SER A 82 5.43 4.06 7.60
CA SER A 82 4.88 2.75 7.25
C SER A 82 3.99 2.15 8.36
N LEU A 83 4.35 2.33 9.64
CA LEU A 83 3.52 1.92 10.77
C LEU A 83 2.18 2.64 10.79
N THR A 84 2.22 3.96 10.57
CA THR A 84 1.00 4.76 10.52
C THR A 84 0.09 4.30 9.37
N HIS A 85 0.65 3.72 8.29
CA HIS A 85 -0.15 3.25 7.15
C HIS A 85 -0.97 2.02 7.51
N GLU A 86 -0.32 1.04 8.14
CA GLU A 86 -1.02 -0.13 8.65
C GLU A 86 -2.13 0.28 9.63
N LEU A 87 -1.87 1.28 10.47
CA LEU A 87 -2.90 1.85 11.34
C LEU A 87 -4.05 2.48 10.56
N GLU A 88 -3.79 3.26 9.50
CA GLU A 88 -4.87 3.79 8.65
C GLU A 88 -5.67 2.66 8.00
N HIS A 89 -4.99 1.63 7.52
CA HIS A 89 -5.64 0.46 6.92
C HIS A 89 -6.58 -0.25 7.90
N ASP A 90 -6.24 -0.28 9.19
CA ASP A 90 -7.14 -0.77 10.23
C ASP A 90 -8.24 0.25 10.60
N LEU A 91 -7.93 1.55 10.63
CA LEU A 91 -8.89 2.62 10.92
C LEU A 91 -9.98 2.72 9.86
N ILE A 92 -9.68 2.53 8.58
CA ILE A 92 -10.70 2.56 7.51
C ILE A 92 -11.69 1.39 7.63
N HIS A 93 -11.31 0.29 8.29
CA HIS A 93 -12.21 -0.80 8.73
C HIS A 93 -12.88 -0.55 10.09
N SER A 94 -12.69 0.63 10.66
CA SER A 94 -13.17 0.99 12.00
C SER A 94 -12.76 -0.03 13.07
N MET A 95 -11.49 -0.43 13.05
CA MET A 95 -10.94 -1.34 14.05
C MET A 95 -10.63 -0.64 15.38
N TYR A 96 -10.17 0.61 15.37
CA TYR A 96 -9.88 1.37 16.59
C TYR A 96 -10.97 2.38 16.91
N PHE A 97 -11.34 2.49 18.18
CA PHE A 97 -12.31 3.42 18.74
C PHE A 97 -13.65 3.41 17.99
N ARG A 98 -14.11 2.23 17.53
CA ARG A 98 -15.29 2.07 16.65
C ARG A 98 -16.54 2.80 17.15
N LYS A 99 -16.76 2.79 18.48
CA LYS A 99 -17.92 3.42 19.12
C LYS A 99 -17.69 4.89 19.51
N GLN A 100 -16.45 5.38 19.43
CA GLN A 100 -16.06 6.71 19.89
C GLN A 100 -15.55 7.57 18.72
N ARG A 101 -16.42 8.44 18.20
CA ARG A 101 -16.14 9.21 16.99
C ARG A 101 -14.93 10.14 17.11
N VAL A 102 -14.76 10.80 18.25
CA VAL A 102 -13.68 11.79 18.45
C VAL A 102 -12.30 11.15 18.36
N PRO A 103 -11.93 10.16 19.21
CA PRO A 103 -10.61 9.54 19.12
C PRO A 103 -10.37 8.81 17.80
N HIS A 104 -11.41 8.20 17.21
CA HIS A 104 -11.30 7.57 15.89
C HIS A 104 -10.89 8.58 14.79
N ASN A 105 -11.60 9.71 14.70
CA ASN A 105 -11.31 10.72 13.69
C ASN A 105 -10.01 11.49 13.98
N LEU A 106 -9.64 11.65 15.25
CA LEU A 106 -8.33 12.18 15.62
C LEU A 106 -7.21 11.28 15.10
N MET A 107 -7.29 9.96 15.32
CA MET A 107 -6.31 9.02 14.78
C MET A 107 -6.27 9.06 13.25
N MET A 108 -7.43 9.10 12.57
CA MET A 108 -7.51 9.27 11.10
C MET A 108 -6.82 10.55 10.61
N GLY A 109 -7.02 11.67 11.32
CA GLY A 109 -6.35 12.94 11.00
C GLY A 109 -4.83 12.87 11.21
N LEU A 110 -4.39 12.27 12.33
CA LEU A 110 -2.96 12.15 12.66
C LEU A 110 -2.21 11.24 11.68
N VAL A 111 -2.78 10.10 11.28
CA VAL A 111 -2.15 9.24 10.26
C VAL A 111 -2.07 9.93 8.89
N TRP A 112 -3.03 10.83 8.57
CA TRP A 112 -2.98 11.62 7.34
C TRP A 112 -1.93 12.73 7.40
N LEU A 113 -1.79 13.41 8.55
CA LEU A 113 -0.73 14.40 8.77
C LEU A 113 0.67 13.78 8.73
N ALA A 114 0.83 12.56 9.25
CA ALA A 114 2.09 11.81 9.15
C ALA A 114 2.42 11.40 7.71
N ARG A 115 1.40 11.25 6.85
CA ARG A 115 1.53 10.85 5.46
C ARG A 115 0.80 11.79 4.50
N PRO A 116 1.32 13.01 4.33
CA PRO A 116 0.64 13.99 3.50
C PRO A 116 0.64 13.60 2.03
N SER A 117 1.48 12.66 1.56
CA SER A 117 1.49 12.21 0.15
C SER A 117 0.25 11.42 -0.28
N THR A 118 -0.55 10.93 0.69
CA THR A 118 -1.68 10.04 0.42
C THR A 118 -2.99 10.79 0.30
N ILE A 119 -3.94 10.14 -0.36
CA ILE A 119 -5.30 10.64 -0.50
C ILE A 119 -5.98 10.81 0.87
N ASN A 120 -7.03 11.63 0.92
CA ASN A 120 -7.84 11.81 2.12
C ASN A 120 -8.36 10.45 2.65
N PRO A 121 -8.09 10.08 3.93
CA PRO A 121 -8.34 8.73 4.42
C PRO A 121 -9.84 8.43 4.59
N TRP A 122 -10.69 9.44 4.80
CA TRP A 122 -12.14 9.26 4.80
C TRP A 122 -12.68 8.92 3.42
N ILE A 123 -12.10 9.49 2.35
CA ILE A 123 -12.42 9.08 0.98
C ILE A 123 -11.84 7.69 0.71
N ARG A 124 -10.57 7.45 1.08
CA ARG A 124 -9.92 6.14 0.92
C ARG A 124 -10.72 5.03 1.55
N ARG A 125 -11.33 5.25 2.72
CA ARG A 125 -12.21 4.28 3.37
C ARG A 125 -13.28 3.72 2.45
N HIS A 126 -13.95 4.57 1.68
CA HIS A 126 -14.98 4.13 0.74
C HIS A 126 -14.37 3.32 -0.41
N LEU A 127 -13.22 3.76 -0.93
CA LEU A 127 -12.50 3.05 -1.98
C LEU A 127 -12.04 1.66 -1.50
N HIS A 128 -11.50 1.58 -0.28
CA HIS A 128 -10.97 0.35 0.29
C HIS A 128 -12.05 -0.67 0.63
N LEU A 129 -13.17 -0.23 1.23
CA LEU A 129 -14.30 -1.13 1.45
C LEU A 129 -14.90 -1.64 0.14
N ASN A 130 -14.80 -0.86 -0.95
CA ASN A 130 -15.20 -1.32 -2.27
C ASN A 130 -14.17 -2.29 -2.86
N HIS A 131 -12.88 -2.04 -2.70
CA HIS A 131 -11.80 -2.94 -3.11
C HIS A 131 -12.01 -4.37 -2.58
N HIS A 132 -12.38 -4.56 -1.31
CA HIS A 132 -12.71 -5.90 -0.79
C HIS A 132 -13.85 -6.62 -1.55
N LYS A 133 -14.80 -5.87 -2.10
CA LYS A 133 -15.96 -6.42 -2.83
C LYS A 133 -15.65 -6.70 -4.29
N VAL A 134 -14.90 -5.83 -4.94
CA VAL A 134 -14.66 -5.85 -6.39
C VAL A 134 -13.18 -6.02 -6.74
N SER A 135 -12.38 -6.53 -5.81
CA SER A 135 -10.93 -6.71 -5.95
C SER A 135 -10.58 -7.35 -7.28
N GLY A 136 -9.54 -6.85 -7.94
CA GLY A 136 -9.05 -7.39 -9.21
C GLY A 136 -9.96 -7.15 -10.43
N THR A 137 -11.03 -6.36 -10.30
CA THR A 137 -11.85 -5.90 -11.44
C THR A 137 -11.46 -4.50 -11.89
N GLU A 138 -11.98 -4.04 -13.03
CA GLU A 138 -11.76 -2.65 -13.49
C GLU A 138 -12.34 -1.60 -12.52
N THR A 139 -13.34 -1.99 -11.73
CA THR A 139 -14.01 -1.14 -10.74
C THR A 139 -13.26 -1.03 -9.41
N ASP A 140 -12.20 -1.81 -9.23
CA ASP A 140 -11.28 -1.72 -8.09
C ASP A 140 -10.40 -0.46 -8.19
N MET A 141 -11.01 0.68 -7.90
CA MET A 141 -10.36 1.98 -8.05
C MET A 141 -9.16 2.18 -7.11
N GLU A 142 -9.10 1.49 -5.97
CA GLU A 142 -7.97 1.61 -5.05
C GLU A 142 -6.71 1.01 -5.68
N GLU A 143 -6.76 -0.25 -6.10
CA GLU A 143 -5.62 -0.93 -6.71
C GLU A 143 -5.31 -0.42 -8.12
N ARG A 144 -6.35 -0.05 -8.89
CA ARG A 144 -6.14 0.59 -10.21
C ARG A 144 -5.43 1.93 -10.08
N ALA A 145 -5.72 2.73 -9.06
CA ALA A 145 -5.03 4.00 -8.86
C ALA A 145 -3.52 3.82 -8.63
N ILE A 146 -3.13 2.69 -8.02
CA ILE A 146 -1.72 2.33 -7.74
C ILE A 146 -1.11 1.37 -8.75
N THR A 147 -1.67 1.28 -9.97
CA THR A 147 -1.13 0.57 -11.16
C THR A 147 -1.40 -0.93 -11.27
N ASN A 148 -2.25 -1.53 -10.44
CA ASN A 148 -2.64 -2.93 -10.64
C ASN A 148 -3.24 -3.11 -12.06
N GLY A 149 -2.77 -4.09 -12.81
CA GLY A 149 -3.20 -4.34 -14.20
C GLY A 149 -2.58 -3.44 -15.27
N GLU A 150 -1.65 -2.53 -14.92
CA GLU A 150 -0.84 -1.81 -15.91
C GLU A 150 0.39 -2.67 -16.31
N PRO A 151 0.76 -2.77 -17.59
CA PRO A 151 1.99 -3.48 -17.97
C PRO A 151 3.23 -2.74 -17.47
N TRP A 152 4.27 -3.49 -17.07
CA TRP A 152 5.56 -2.90 -16.70
C TRP A 152 6.23 -2.22 -17.89
N GLY A 153 6.77 -1.03 -17.63
CA GLY A 153 7.41 -0.16 -18.59
C GLY A 153 7.64 1.21 -17.97
N PHE A 154 8.20 2.14 -18.74
CA PHE A 154 8.56 3.48 -18.23
C PHE A 154 7.35 4.22 -17.63
N ALA A 155 6.18 4.13 -18.27
CA ALA A 155 4.96 4.73 -17.75
C ALA A 155 4.58 4.16 -16.37
N ARG A 156 4.50 2.84 -16.19
CA ARG A 156 4.15 2.23 -14.89
C ARG A 156 5.17 2.59 -13.81
N LEU A 157 6.47 2.62 -14.13
CA LEU A 157 7.51 3.02 -13.18
C LEU A 157 7.26 4.43 -12.63
N LEU A 158 6.96 5.39 -13.51
CA LEU A 158 6.60 6.74 -13.11
C LEU A 158 5.32 6.79 -12.25
N MET A 159 4.30 6.03 -12.64
CA MET A 159 3.01 5.99 -11.91
C MET A 159 3.13 5.34 -10.52
N VAL A 160 4.03 4.37 -10.33
CA VAL A 160 4.28 3.72 -9.03
C VAL A 160 4.99 4.67 -8.06
N GLY A 161 5.96 5.44 -8.56
CA GLY A 161 6.71 6.39 -7.73
C GLY A 161 5.97 7.68 -7.43
N ASP A 162 5.01 8.06 -8.27
CA ASP A 162 4.35 9.35 -8.19
C ASP A 162 2.86 9.25 -8.55
N ASN A 163 2.03 9.55 -7.56
CA ASN A 163 0.59 9.47 -7.64
C ASN A 163 -0.05 10.56 -8.51
N VAL A 164 0.57 11.74 -8.55
CA VAL A 164 0.16 12.81 -9.46
C VAL A 164 0.55 12.43 -10.88
N MET A 165 1.70 11.80 -11.08
CA MET A 165 2.09 11.24 -12.37
C MET A 165 1.16 10.11 -12.84
N SER A 166 0.68 9.26 -11.92
CA SER A 166 -0.38 8.28 -12.19
C SER A 166 -1.65 8.95 -12.72
N ALA A 167 -2.13 10.00 -12.06
CA ALA A 167 -3.29 10.75 -12.53
C ALA A 167 -3.03 11.45 -13.88
N PHE A 168 -1.85 12.05 -14.05
CA PHE A 168 -1.46 12.76 -15.26
C PHE A 168 -1.39 11.83 -16.48
N ILE A 169 -0.71 10.69 -16.37
CA ILE A 169 -0.61 9.71 -17.46
C ILE A 169 -2.00 9.16 -17.82
N ARG A 170 -2.85 8.88 -16.83
CA ARG A 170 -4.25 8.47 -17.07
C ARG A 170 -5.05 9.55 -17.79
N MET A 171 -4.86 10.82 -17.41
CA MET A 171 -5.47 11.96 -18.10
C MET A 171 -4.99 12.06 -19.55
N LEU A 172 -3.68 11.92 -19.81
CA LEU A 172 -3.15 11.93 -21.18
C LEU A 172 -3.77 10.82 -22.04
N ARG A 173 -3.93 9.62 -21.48
CA ARG A 173 -4.56 8.46 -22.14
C ARG A 173 -6.08 8.56 -22.30
N ALA A 174 -6.76 9.46 -21.59
CA ALA A 174 -8.20 9.63 -21.70
C ALA A 174 -8.59 10.21 -23.06
N LYS A 175 -9.55 9.56 -23.74
CA LYS A 175 -9.96 9.87 -25.12
C LYS A 175 -10.75 11.17 -25.26
N THR A 176 -11.55 11.54 -24.25
CA THR A 176 -12.46 12.69 -24.32
C THR A 176 -12.08 13.77 -23.31
N TRP A 177 -12.33 15.04 -23.67
CA TRP A 177 -12.13 16.18 -22.76
C TRP A 177 -12.96 16.09 -21.49
N ALA A 178 -14.20 15.61 -21.59
CA ALA A 178 -15.04 15.37 -20.43
C ALA A 178 -14.39 14.37 -19.44
N HIS A 179 -13.78 13.30 -19.95
CA HIS A 179 -13.06 12.33 -19.12
C HIS A 179 -11.77 12.94 -18.54
N LYS A 180 -10.99 13.69 -19.31
CA LYS A 180 -9.80 14.41 -18.81
C LYS A 180 -10.17 15.34 -17.65
N PHE A 181 -11.20 16.15 -17.80
CA PHE A 181 -11.67 17.06 -16.76
C PHE A 181 -12.18 16.33 -15.52
N ASN A 182 -12.87 15.21 -15.69
CA ASN A 182 -13.33 14.38 -14.57
C ASN A 182 -12.14 13.80 -13.77
N ILE A 183 -11.08 13.34 -14.45
CA ILE A 183 -9.85 12.88 -13.79
C ILE A 183 -9.23 14.03 -12.97
N ILE A 184 -9.05 15.21 -13.56
CA ILE A 184 -8.49 16.38 -12.85
C ILE A 184 -9.32 16.72 -11.61
N LYS A 185 -10.65 16.86 -11.77
CA LYS A 185 -11.56 17.19 -10.67
C LYS A 185 -11.50 16.15 -9.55
N ARG A 186 -11.48 14.86 -9.90
CA ARG A 186 -11.39 13.77 -8.93
C ARG A 186 -10.04 13.78 -8.21
N THR A 187 -8.94 13.95 -8.93
CA THR A 187 -7.59 14.06 -8.35
C THR A 187 -7.52 15.21 -7.37
N LEU A 188 -7.95 16.42 -7.75
CA LEU A 188 -7.95 17.58 -6.84
C LEU A 188 -8.76 17.29 -5.56
N LYS A 189 -9.98 16.74 -5.69
CA LYS A 189 -10.85 16.43 -4.54
C LYS A 189 -10.24 15.39 -3.60
N VAL A 190 -9.62 14.35 -4.16
CA VAL A 190 -9.13 13.19 -3.40
C VAL A 190 -7.79 13.50 -2.72
N TYR A 191 -6.98 14.39 -3.30
CA TYR A 191 -5.65 14.75 -2.83
C TYR A 191 -5.64 15.99 -1.92
N ALA A 192 -6.69 16.82 -1.97
CA ALA A 192 -6.72 18.05 -1.20
C ALA A 192 -6.88 17.82 0.33
N PRO A 193 -6.29 18.70 1.16
CA PRO A 193 -5.26 19.68 0.80
C PRO A 193 -3.84 19.10 0.86
N LEU A 194 -3.61 18.10 1.72
CA LEU A 194 -2.26 17.69 2.13
C LEU A 194 -1.43 17.09 0.99
N ALA A 195 -2.02 16.24 0.15
CA ALA A 195 -1.27 15.63 -0.95
C ALA A 195 -0.95 16.62 -2.05
N LEU A 196 -1.81 17.61 -2.30
CA LEU A 196 -1.49 18.68 -3.25
C LEU A 196 -0.31 19.53 -2.76
N VAL A 197 -0.30 19.90 -1.47
CA VAL A 197 0.81 20.65 -0.87
C VAL A 197 2.09 19.83 -0.90
N HIS A 198 2.02 18.55 -0.51
CA HIS A 198 3.17 17.64 -0.51
C HIS A 198 3.79 17.47 -1.90
N TRP A 199 2.99 17.06 -2.90
CA TRP A 199 3.50 16.81 -4.26
C TRP A 199 3.93 18.12 -4.94
N GLY A 200 3.24 19.22 -4.67
CA GLY A 200 3.67 20.55 -5.12
C GLY A 200 5.04 20.94 -4.57
N ALA A 201 5.25 20.79 -3.26
CA ALA A 201 6.55 21.06 -2.64
C ALA A 201 7.64 20.10 -3.15
N TRP A 202 7.31 18.83 -3.40
CA TRP A 202 8.23 17.87 -4.02
C TRP A 202 8.67 18.30 -5.42
N TYR A 203 7.75 18.76 -6.26
CA TYR A 203 8.11 19.24 -7.60
C TYR A 203 8.89 20.56 -7.59
N VAL A 204 8.58 21.47 -6.64
CA VAL A 204 9.39 22.68 -6.44
C VAL A 204 10.81 22.30 -6.03
N PHE A 205 10.97 21.37 -5.09
CA PHE A 205 12.27 20.84 -4.67
C PHE A 205 13.05 20.27 -5.87
N LEU A 206 12.45 19.34 -6.62
CA LEU A 206 13.09 18.72 -7.77
C LEU A 206 13.45 19.75 -8.85
N GLY A 207 12.53 20.65 -9.18
CA GLY A 207 12.73 21.68 -10.20
C GLY A 207 13.84 22.66 -9.82
N PHE A 208 13.86 23.13 -8.57
CA PHE A 208 14.89 24.04 -8.08
C PHE A 208 16.28 23.39 -8.13
N HIS A 209 16.44 22.18 -7.57
CA HIS A 209 17.74 21.52 -7.55
C HIS A 209 18.20 21.05 -8.93
N ALA A 210 17.29 20.62 -9.80
CA ALA A 210 17.62 20.28 -11.18
C ALA A 210 18.09 21.52 -11.97
N ALA A 211 17.39 22.65 -11.85
CA ALA A 211 17.78 23.89 -12.51
C ALA A 211 19.16 24.37 -12.06
N ASN A 212 19.43 24.37 -10.75
CA ASN A 212 20.75 24.72 -10.21
C ASN A 212 21.85 23.74 -10.65
N GLY A 213 21.56 22.44 -10.70
CA GLY A 213 22.49 21.43 -11.18
C GLY A 213 22.87 21.62 -12.66
N ILE A 214 21.88 21.86 -13.52
CA ILE A 214 22.10 22.16 -14.95
C ILE A 214 22.89 23.46 -15.13
N ALA A 215 22.48 24.52 -14.44
CA ALA A 215 23.14 25.81 -14.45
C ALA A 215 24.62 25.72 -14.04
N TYR A 216 24.92 24.95 -12.98
CA TYR A 216 26.28 24.68 -12.54
C TYR A 216 27.11 23.97 -13.62
N LEU A 217 26.56 22.92 -14.25
CA LEU A 217 27.23 22.19 -15.33
C LEU A 217 27.49 23.06 -16.56
N MET A 218 26.64 24.07 -16.79
CA MET A 218 26.78 25.04 -17.89
C MET A 218 27.70 26.22 -17.55
N GLY A 219 28.27 26.27 -16.33
CA GLY A 219 29.08 27.40 -15.87
C GLY A 219 28.28 28.71 -15.73
N SER A 220 26.96 28.63 -15.61
CA SER A 220 26.06 29.78 -15.50
C SER A 220 25.16 29.64 -14.27
N PRO A 221 25.69 29.76 -13.03
CA PRO A 221 24.91 29.66 -11.81
C PRO A 221 23.69 30.61 -11.81
N ILE A 222 22.59 30.17 -11.21
CA ILE A 222 21.37 30.97 -11.11
C ILE A 222 21.43 31.80 -9.83
N GLU A 223 21.36 33.12 -9.97
CA GLU A 223 21.27 34.06 -8.85
C GLU A 223 19.82 34.17 -8.38
N TRP A 224 19.44 33.34 -7.42
CA TRP A 224 18.10 33.37 -6.81
C TRP A 224 17.97 34.52 -5.79
N SER A 225 16.75 35.07 -5.67
CA SER A 225 16.47 36.07 -4.63
C SER A 225 16.63 35.48 -3.22
N ALA A 226 16.96 36.33 -2.24
CA ALA A 226 17.02 35.92 -0.83
C ALA A 226 15.72 35.26 -0.35
N THR A 227 14.57 35.77 -0.80
CA THR A 227 13.25 35.18 -0.51
C THR A 227 13.14 33.75 -1.03
N THR A 228 13.57 33.51 -2.27
CA THR A 228 13.56 32.16 -2.87
C THR A 228 14.43 31.20 -2.06
N LEU A 229 15.63 31.63 -1.68
CA LEU A 229 16.56 30.82 -0.89
C LEU A 229 15.98 30.47 0.50
N SER A 230 15.36 31.43 1.18
CA SER A 230 14.70 31.19 2.48
C SER A 230 13.54 30.20 2.37
N VAL A 231 12.71 30.29 1.31
CA VAL A 231 11.64 29.32 1.06
C VAL A 231 12.22 27.94 0.76
N MET A 232 13.28 27.87 -0.05
CA MET A 232 13.92 26.61 -0.39
C MET A 232 14.57 25.94 0.82
N GLN A 233 15.12 26.69 1.77
CA GLN A 233 15.62 26.12 3.02
C GLN A 233 14.52 25.35 3.78
N VAL A 234 13.30 25.88 3.83
CA VAL A 234 12.16 25.18 4.45
C VAL A 234 11.78 23.94 3.66
N ILE A 235 11.75 24.04 2.32
CA ILE A 235 11.44 22.91 1.44
C ILE A 235 12.50 21.82 1.53
N ASP A 236 13.78 22.16 1.65
CA ASP A 236 14.90 21.21 1.79
C ASP A 236 14.82 20.45 3.11
N ILE A 237 14.52 21.15 4.22
CA ILE A 237 14.25 20.49 5.49
C ILE A 237 13.03 19.57 5.35
N ALA A 238 11.93 20.05 4.76
CA ALA A 238 10.74 19.25 4.52
C ALA A 238 11.02 18.02 3.62
N ALA A 239 11.90 18.16 2.61
CA ALA A 239 12.35 17.09 1.73
C ALA A 239 12.97 15.94 2.53
N VAL A 240 13.73 16.25 3.57
CA VAL A 240 14.36 15.25 4.43
C VAL A 240 13.38 14.67 5.45
N VAL A 241 12.61 15.51 6.14
CA VAL A 241 11.87 15.05 7.33
C VAL A 241 10.48 14.51 7.02
N ILE A 242 9.84 14.89 5.91
CA ILE A 242 8.45 14.48 5.65
C ILE A 242 8.14 14.18 4.19
N ILE A 243 8.67 14.95 3.24
CA ILE A 243 8.35 14.79 1.81
C ILE A 243 9.06 13.55 1.25
N GLY A 244 10.39 13.53 1.23
CA GLY A 244 11.20 12.40 0.75
C GLY A 244 10.86 11.07 1.44
N PRO A 245 10.70 11.01 2.77
CA PRO A 245 10.23 9.82 3.47
C PRO A 245 8.92 9.25 2.90
N ASN A 246 7.95 10.13 2.64
CA ASN A 246 6.65 9.74 2.13
C ASN A 246 6.69 9.39 0.64
N VAL A 247 7.56 10.00 -0.16
CA VAL A 247 7.82 9.59 -1.54
C VAL A 247 8.39 8.17 -1.57
N LEU A 248 9.44 7.90 -0.79
CA LEU A 248 10.07 6.57 -0.68
C LEU A 248 9.04 5.52 -0.24
N ARG A 249 8.34 5.78 0.86
CA ARG A 249 7.31 4.89 1.40
C ARG A 249 6.16 4.66 0.42
N THR A 250 5.72 5.69 -0.31
CA THR A 250 4.68 5.57 -1.35
C THR A 250 5.15 4.64 -2.46
N PHE A 251 6.35 4.85 -2.99
CA PHE A 251 6.94 3.96 -3.99
C PHE A 251 6.99 2.51 -3.50
N CYS A 252 7.52 2.27 -2.29
CA CYS A 252 7.64 0.93 -1.73
C CYS A 252 6.29 0.24 -1.55
N LEU A 253 5.30 0.93 -0.97
CA LEU A 253 3.95 0.36 -0.84
C LEU A 253 3.35 0.08 -2.22
N HIS A 254 3.40 1.03 -3.15
CA HIS A 254 2.73 0.90 -4.44
C HIS A 254 3.36 -0.20 -5.27
N PHE A 255 4.68 -0.33 -5.21
CA PHE A 255 5.38 -1.44 -5.82
C PHE A 255 4.90 -2.78 -5.24
N ILE A 256 4.85 -2.92 -3.91
CA ILE A 256 4.45 -4.19 -3.28
C ILE A 256 2.97 -4.50 -3.52
N SER A 257 2.07 -3.57 -3.18
CA SER A 257 0.61 -3.76 -3.27
C SER A 257 0.17 -3.99 -4.72
N SER A 258 0.66 -3.18 -5.66
CA SER A 258 0.22 -3.31 -7.05
C SER A 258 0.77 -4.54 -7.76
N ASN A 259 1.79 -5.22 -7.23
CA ASN A 259 2.30 -6.48 -7.78
C ASN A 259 1.73 -7.72 -7.08
N MET A 260 1.18 -7.56 -5.88
CA MET A 260 0.61 -8.68 -5.13
C MET A 260 -0.87 -8.93 -5.45
N HIS A 261 -1.62 -7.91 -5.88
CA HIS A 261 -3.00 -8.09 -6.32
C HIS A 261 -3.06 -8.62 -7.75
N TYR A 262 -3.97 -9.55 -8.00
CA TYR A 262 -4.27 -9.99 -9.37
C TYR A 262 -5.30 -9.07 -10.02
N TYR A 263 -5.39 -9.14 -11.34
CA TYR A 263 -6.29 -8.29 -12.12
C TYR A 263 -6.87 -8.98 -13.35
N GLY A 264 -8.19 -8.93 -13.46
CA GLY A 264 -8.98 -9.12 -14.67
C GLY A 264 -9.45 -10.55 -14.93
N ASP A 265 -8.58 -11.55 -14.81
CA ASP A 265 -8.88 -12.98 -15.07
C ASP A 265 -9.05 -13.79 -13.78
N ILE A 266 -9.73 -13.18 -12.81
CA ILE A 266 -10.07 -13.82 -11.54
C ILE A 266 -11.57 -14.07 -11.43
N GLU A 267 -11.95 -15.13 -10.74
CA GLU A 267 -13.32 -15.49 -10.48
C GLU A 267 -13.95 -14.52 -9.46
N ALA A 268 -15.16 -14.04 -9.76
CA ALA A 268 -15.87 -13.10 -8.90
C ALA A 268 -16.13 -13.69 -7.51
N GLY A 269 -15.72 -12.97 -6.46
CA GLY A 269 -15.86 -13.42 -5.07
C GLY A 269 -14.84 -14.47 -4.63
N ASN A 270 -13.92 -14.90 -5.50
CA ASN A 270 -12.88 -15.86 -5.15
C ASN A 270 -11.68 -15.16 -4.48
N VAL A 271 -11.72 -15.08 -3.15
CA VAL A 271 -10.67 -14.43 -2.35
C VAL A 271 -9.28 -15.05 -2.54
N LEU A 272 -9.20 -16.36 -2.87
CA LEU A 272 -7.93 -17.06 -3.13
C LEU A 272 -7.18 -16.48 -4.33
N GLN A 273 -7.90 -15.83 -5.25
CA GLN A 273 -7.35 -15.26 -6.47
C GLN A 273 -7.19 -13.74 -6.39
N GLN A 274 -7.59 -13.08 -5.30
CA GLN A 274 -7.48 -11.62 -5.20
C GLN A 274 -6.03 -11.16 -5.03
N CYS A 275 -5.24 -11.91 -4.25
CA CYS A 275 -3.85 -11.57 -3.95
C CYS A 275 -2.95 -12.81 -3.85
N GLN A 276 -1.65 -12.59 -4.07
CA GLN A 276 -0.58 -13.50 -3.68
C GLN A 276 0.14 -12.98 -2.43
N VAL A 277 0.89 -13.86 -1.78
CA VAL A 277 1.85 -13.47 -0.74
C VAL A 277 3.20 -13.17 -1.38
N LEU A 278 3.75 -11.99 -1.11
CA LEU A 278 5.10 -11.57 -1.53
C LEU A 278 6.03 -11.52 -0.31
N ASN A 279 6.86 -12.54 -0.12
CA ASN A 279 7.77 -12.65 1.03
C ASN A 279 9.21 -13.12 0.71
N PRO A 280 9.79 -12.90 -0.48
CA PRO A 280 11.20 -13.21 -0.70
C PRO A 280 12.07 -12.25 0.12
N TRP A 281 13.22 -12.74 0.59
CA TRP A 281 14.13 -11.95 1.42
C TRP A 281 14.64 -10.67 0.72
N TRP A 282 14.81 -10.70 -0.62
CA TRP A 282 15.31 -9.55 -1.38
C TRP A 282 14.29 -8.41 -1.52
N LEU A 283 13.02 -8.63 -1.19
CA LEU A 283 12.02 -7.56 -1.09
C LEU A 283 12.06 -6.84 0.26
N TRP A 284 12.87 -7.29 1.22
CA TRP A 284 12.93 -6.69 2.56
C TRP A 284 13.15 -5.16 2.55
N PRO A 285 14.04 -4.59 1.71
CA PRO A 285 14.19 -3.14 1.64
C PRO A 285 12.89 -2.40 1.31
N LEU A 286 12.04 -2.95 0.44
CA LEU A 286 10.73 -2.36 0.15
C LEU A 286 9.73 -2.63 1.27
N GLN A 287 9.76 -3.84 1.83
CA GLN A 287 8.91 -4.24 2.95
C GLN A 287 9.15 -3.39 4.20
N ALA A 288 10.39 -2.92 4.43
CA ALA A 288 10.73 -2.04 5.54
C ALA A 288 9.87 -0.75 5.53
N PHE A 289 9.64 -0.21 4.35
CA PHE A 289 8.90 1.05 4.16
C PHE A 289 7.42 0.83 3.86
N CYS A 290 6.92 -0.40 3.86
CA CYS A 290 5.49 -0.71 3.92
C CYS A 290 5.13 -1.65 5.10
N PHE A 291 5.99 -1.75 6.11
CA PHE A 291 5.80 -2.59 7.29
C PHE A 291 5.41 -4.06 7.01
N ASN A 292 6.15 -4.71 6.11
CA ASN A 292 5.94 -6.10 5.73
C ASN A 292 4.55 -6.38 5.11
N PHE A 293 3.95 -5.37 4.46
CA PHE A 293 2.64 -5.46 3.81
C PHE A 293 2.55 -6.61 2.82
N GLY A 294 3.57 -6.83 1.98
CA GLY A 294 3.50 -7.88 0.95
C GLY A 294 3.38 -9.30 1.53
N SER A 295 3.86 -9.50 2.75
CA SER A 295 3.77 -10.78 3.45
C SER A 295 2.46 -10.93 4.22
N SER A 296 1.88 -9.85 4.75
CA SER A 296 0.75 -9.91 5.69
C SER A 296 -0.58 -9.44 5.10
N HIS A 297 -0.59 -8.62 4.05
CA HIS A 297 -1.81 -8.05 3.47
C HIS A 297 -2.74 -9.10 2.89
N GLY A 298 -2.24 -10.19 2.29
CA GLY A 298 -3.11 -11.26 1.82
C GLY A 298 -3.99 -11.87 2.93
N ILE A 299 -3.52 -11.85 4.18
CA ILE A 299 -4.29 -12.30 5.36
C ILE A 299 -5.50 -11.38 5.59
N HIS A 300 -5.36 -10.08 5.35
CA HIS A 300 -6.42 -9.08 5.52
C HIS A 300 -7.65 -9.36 4.64
N HIS A 301 -7.45 -9.86 3.42
CA HIS A 301 -8.55 -10.24 2.53
C HIS A 301 -9.40 -11.39 3.09
N PHE A 302 -8.80 -12.29 3.88
CA PHE A 302 -9.52 -13.36 4.56
C PHE A 302 -10.11 -12.89 5.90
N VAL A 303 -9.33 -12.18 6.71
CA VAL A 303 -9.70 -11.81 8.09
C VAL A 303 -9.66 -10.29 8.32
N VAL A 304 -10.60 -9.60 7.67
CA VAL A 304 -10.74 -8.12 7.66
C VAL A 304 -10.83 -7.47 9.05
N LYS A 305 -11.09 -8.21 10.13
CA LYS A 305 -11.24 -7.65 11.49
C LYS A 305 -10.04 -7.89 12.40
N GLU A 306 -8.95 -8.46 11.89
CA GLU A 306 -7.71 -8.62 12.65
C GLU A 306 -6.79 -7.42 12.39
N PRO A 307 -6.36 -6.67 13.42
CA PRO A 307 -5.47 -5.53 13.23
C PRO A 307 -4.07 -5.98 12.77
N PHE A 308 -3.33 -5.08 12.14
CA PHE A 308 -2.09 -5.39 11.44
C PHE A 308 -1.06 -6.11 12.32
N TYR A 309 -0.92 -5.72 13.58
CA TYR A 309 0.03 -6.37 14.49
C TYR A 309 -0.38 -7.82 14.81
N ILE A 310 -1.68 -8.14 14.85
CA ILE A 310 -2.13 -9.54 14.95
C ILE A 310 -1.88 -10.26 13.63
N ARG A 311 -2.15 -9.62 12.48
CA ARG A 311 -1.82 -10.20 11.16
C ARG A 311 -0.34 -10.56 11.07
N GLN A 312 0.56 -9.70 11.55
CA GLN A 312 2.00 -9.99 11.61
C GLN A 312 2.31 -11.20 12.51
N LEU A 313 1.69 -11.31 13.69
CA LEU A 313 1.89 -12.44 14.61
C LEU A 313 1.30 -13.76 14.08
N THR A 314 0.26 -13.70 13.24
CA THR A 314 -0.37 -14.89 12.65
C THR A 314 0.27 -15.34 11.34
N VAL A 315 1.20 -14.56 10.76
CA VAL A 315 1.89 -14.88 9.49
C VAL A 315 2.33 -16.36 9.39
N PRO A 316 3.03 -16.96 10.37
CA PRO A 316 3.49 -18.34 10.22
C PRO A 316 2.36 -19.36 10.03
N VAL A 317 1.25 -19.19 10.77
CA VAL A 317 0.07 -20.07 10.67
C VAL A 317 -0.72 -19.75 9.41
N ALA A 318 -0.96 -18.48 9.13
CA ALA A 318 -1.70 -18.02 7.96
C ALA A 318 -1.02 -18.46 6.67
N HIS A 319 0.30 -18.29 6.55
CA HIS A 319 1.04 -18.70 5.36
C HIS A 319 0.96 -20.19 5.09
N LYS A 320 0.99 -21.02 6.15
CA LYS A 320 0.84 -22.47 6.03
C LYS A 320 -0.51 -22.82 5.44
N VAL A 321 -1.61 -22.40 6.09
CA VAL A 321 -2.98 -22.74 5.64
C VAL A 321 -3.30 -22.09 4.29
N MET A 322 -2.84 -20.87 4.03
CA MET A 322 -3.02 -20.19 2.74
C MET A 322 -2.37 -20.99 1.59
N ARG A 323 -1.16 -21.52 1.80
CA ARG A 323 -0.47 -22.36 0.81
C ARG A 323 -1.19 -23.69 0.59
N GLU A 324 -1.59 -24.37 1.67
CA GLU A 324 -2.37 -25.61 1.61
C GLU A 324 -3.71 -25.40 0.86
N MET A 325 -4.32 -24.23 1.08
CA MET A 325 -5.56 -23.81 0.42
C MET A 325 -5.31 -23.04 -0.89
N GLY A 326 -4.11 -23.12 -1.47
CA GLY A 326 -3.81 -22.75 -2.86
C GLY A 326 -3.69 -21.26 -3.16
N VAL A 327 -3.51 -20.42 -2.15
CA VAL A 327 -3.04 -19.04 -2.37
C VAL A 327 -1.62 -19.11 -2.92
N ARG A 328 -1.34 -18.34 -3.97
CA ARG A 328 -0.02 -18.28 -4.60
C ARG A 328 0.96 -17.47 -3.75
N PHE A 329 2.22 -17.88 -3.80
CA PHE A 329 3.33 -17.18 -3.16
C PHE A 329 4.35 -16.84 -4.23
N ASN A 330 4.84 -15.61 -4.22
CA ASN A 330 5.99 -15.20 -5.03
C ASN A 330 5.83 -15.54 -6.53
N ASP A 331 4.62 -15.41 -7.08
CA ASP A 331 4.33 -15.46 -8.51
C ASP A 331 4.85 -14.16 -9.15
N PHE A 332 6.16 -14.08 -9.35
CA PHE A 332 6.81 -12.96 -10.05
C PHE A 332 6.48 -12.92 -11.54
N GLY A 333 5.82 -13.96 -12.07
CA GLY A 333 5.32 -13.93 -13.44
C GLY A 333 4.25 -12.86 -13.66
N THR A 334 3.60 -12.35 -12.59
CA THR A 334 2.66 -11.23 -12.67
C THR A 334 3.28 -9.96 -13.24
N PHE A 335 4.61 -9.77 -13.10
CA PHE A 335 5.34 -8.64 -13.67
C PHE A 335 5.30 -8.67 -15.21
N GLY A 336 5.43 -9.85 -15.81
CA GLY A 336 5.34 -10.02 -17.27
C GLY A 336 3.91 -10.08 -17.80
N ARG A 337 2.92 -10.40 -16.96
CA ARG A 337 1.53 -10.62 -17.36
C ARG A 337 0.57 -9.52 -16.92
N ALA A 338 1.07 -8.34 -16.55
CA ALA A 338 0.25 -7.22 -16.07
C ALA A 338 -0.76 -7.67 -14.99
N ASN A 339 -0.26 -8.40 -13.99
CA ASN A 339 -1.05 -8.87 -12.83
C ASN A 339 -2.13 -9.92 -13.13
N ARG A 340 -2.16 -10.53 -14.32
CA ARG A 340 -3.06 -11.65 -14.62
C ARG A 340 -2.75 -12.89 -13.77
N PHE A 341 -3.81 -13.56 -13.30
CA PHE A 341 -3.75 -14.78 -12.52
C PHE A 341 -3.35 -15.98 -13.38
N VAL A 342 -3.99 -16.21 -14.51
CA VAL A 342 -3.70 -17.35 -15.38
C VAL A 342 -2.45 -17.08 -16.22
N ARG A 343 -1.62 -18.09 -16.45
CA ARG A 343 -0.51 -17.97 -17.41
C ARG A 343 -1.07 -18.08 -18.83
N ARG A 344 -0.65 -17.21 -19.77
CA ARG A 344 -1.14 -17.25 -21.17
C ARG A 344 -1.01 -18.65 -21.80
N ASP A 345 0.06 -19.38 -21.47
CA ASP A 345 0.29 -20.72 -22.01
C ASP A 345 -0.70 -21.77 -21.45
N GLU A 346 -1.23 -21.56 -20.24
CA GLU A 346 -2.27 -22.41 -19.65
C GLU A 346 -3.61 -22.20 -20.35
N VAL A 347 -3.94 -20.97 -20.75
CA VAL A 347 -5.16 -20.65 -21.52
C VAL A 347 -5.14 -21.32 -22.89
N VAL A 348 -4.03 -21.21 -23.64
CA VAL A 348 -3.90 -21.83 -24.97
C VAL A 348 -3.97 -23.36 -24.87
N ALA A 349 -3.38 -23.96 -23.83
CA ALA A 349 -3.41 -25.40 -23.61
C ALA A 349 -4.79 -25.92 -23.15
N GLU A 350 -5.60 -25.08 -22.49
CA GLU A 350 -6.97 -25.39 -22.09
C GLU A 350 -7.94 -25.21 -23.25
N GLU A 351 -7.82 -24.13 -24.03
CA GLU A 351 -8.57 -23.93 -25.27
C GLU A 351 -8.30 -25.05 -26.29
N ALA A 352 -7.03 -25.45 -26.48
CA ALA A 352 -6.68 -26.55 -27.37
C ALA A 352 -7.25 -27.91 -26.93
N ARG A 353 -7.33 -28.17 -25.62
CA ARG A 353 -7.96 -29.38 -25.07
C ARG A 353 -9.47 -29.36 -25.19
N THR A 354 -10.09 -28.20 -25.03
CA THR A 354 -11.54 -28.03 -25.14
C THR A 354 -12.00 -28.05 -26.61
N ALA A 355 -11.14 -27.66 -27.55
CA ALA A 355 -11.41 -27.78 -28.98
C ALA A 355 -11.20 -29.21 -29.55
N GLN A 356 -10.56 -30.10 -28.78
CA GLN A 356 -10.32 -31.51 -29.15
C GLN A 356 -11.28 -32.50 -28.47
N ALA A 357 -12.12 -32.03 -27.55
CA ALA A 357 -13.21 -32.78 -26.91
C ALA A 357 -14.54 -32.41 -27.58
#